data_AF-A0AAE5YHS8-F1
#
_entry.id   AF-A0AAE5YHS8-F1
#
_cell.length_a   1.000
_cell.length_b   1.000
_cell.length_c   1.000
_cell.angle_alpha   90.00
_cell.angle_beta   90.00
_cell.angle_gamma   90.00
#
_symmetry.space_group_name_H-M   'P 1'
#
loop_
_entity.id
_entity.type
_entity.pdbx_description
1 polymer ?
#
loop_
_entity_poly.entity_id
_entity_poly.type
_entity_poly.pdbx_seq_one_letter_code
_entity_poly.pdbx_strand_id
1 'polypeptide(L)'
;MKKILFLSLFAAAALNAEILVYGPGGPAPVLKELAKNFEEKTGEKVVVTAGPTSKWMKKAKKDADIIFSGNTSMMDGFIKAMPEQIKIDDVQVLNARGSGMIVRADNPKNIKKFEDLLKDGVNVMVVDGAGQVGLYEDMALKTGKVENLEKLRKNIKVYAKNSKAAVDEWKNNKNIDALIIWTHWIKAVGEKENKFIKADKNAIIYRAAEIVPTAKGLKNEKVAEFIKFTQSKEAQKIWKQEGWIAK
;
A
#
# COMPACT_ATOMS: atom_id res chain seq x y z
N MET A 1 36.96 -0.67 -60.19
CA MET A 1 37.08 -0.89 -58.73
C MET A 1 35.89 -0.21 -58.05
N LYS A 2 34.91 -0.98 -57.56
CA LYS A 2 33.70 -0.43 -56.90
C LYS A 2 34.03 -0.13 -55.43
N LYS A 3 33.95 1.13 -55.02
CA LYS A 3 34.05 1.54 -53.61
C LYS A 3 32.69 1.31 -52.94
N ILE A 4 32.62 0.34 -52.05
CA ILE A 4 31.47 0.11 -51.17
C ILE A 4 31.68 1.02 -49.95
N LEU A 5 30.80 2.02 -49.80
CA LEU A 5 30.76 2.90 -48.64
C LEU A 5 29.95 2.18 -47.56
N PHE A 6 30.61 1.72 -46.49
CA PHE A 6 29.92 1.22 -45.29
C PHE A 6 29.43 2.42 -44.49
N LEU A 7 28.11 2.64 -44.48
CA LEU A 7 27.45 3.55 -43.55
C LEU A 7 27.25 2.81 -42.23
N SER A 8 28.03 3.14 -41.20
CA SER A 8 27.81 2.67 -39.84
C SER A 8 26.69 3.49 -39.19
N LEU A 9 25.50 2.90 -39.03
CA LEU A 9 24.49 3.44 -38.12
C LEU A 9 24.97 3.23 -36.67
N PHE A 10 25.43 4.30 -36.03
CA PHE A 10 25.50 4.35 -34.57
C PHE A 10 24.07 4.56 -34.04
N ALA A 11 23.44 3.48 -33.58
CA ALA A 11 22.30 3.61 -32.69
C ALA A 11 22.84 4.10 -31.34
N ALA A 12 22.69 5.40 -31.07
CA ALA A 12 22.89 5.93 -29.73
C ALA A 12 21.82 5.31 -28.82
N ALA A 13 22.19 4.29 -28.05
CA ALA A 13 21.38 3.87 -26.91
C ALA A 13 21.40 5.02 -25.92
N ALA A 14 20.34 5.82 -25.90
CA ALA A 14 20.11 6.76 -24.82
C ALA A 14 20.10 5.95 -23.53
N LEU A 15 21.11 6.13 -22.66
CA LEU A 15 21.03 5.67 -21.29
C LEU A 15 19.93 6.51 -20.61
N ASN A 16 18.68 6.05 -20.71
CA ASN A 16 17.61 6.65 -19.95
C ASN A 16 17.89 6.40 -18.47
N ALA A 17 18.06 7.47 -17.71
CA ALA A 17 18.23 7.39 -16.27
C ALA A 17 16.96 6.78 -15.65
N GLU A 18 17.14 5.72 -14.85
CA GLU A 18 16.03 5.01 -14.22
C GLU A 18 15.23 5.94 -13.28
N ILE A 19 13.90 5.81 -13.28
CA ILE A 19 13.02 6.49 -12.33
C ILE A 19 13.00 5.68 -11.02
N LEU A 20 13.45 6.27 -9.92
CA LEU A 20 13.55 5.60 -8.63
C LEU A 20 12.37 5.94 -7.71
N VAL A 21 11.59 4.92 -7.37
CA VAL A 21 10.34 5.02 -6.60
C VAL A 21 10.47 4.32 -5.25
N TYR A 22 10.11 4.99 -4.17
CA TYR A 22 10.21 4.44 -2.80
C TYR A 22 8.91 4.53 -2.01
N GLY A 23 8.62 3.52 -1.20
CA GLY A 23 7.44 3.55 -0.32
C GLY A 23 7.19 2.27 0.48
N PRO A 24 6.03 2.16 1.15
CA PRO A 24 5.68 1.01 1.98
C PRO A 24 5.23 -0.20 1.16
N GLY A 25 5.13 -1.37 1.80
CA GLY A 25 4.72 -2.60 1.12
C GLY A 25 3.26 -2.66 0.65
N GLY A 26 2.34 -1.86 1.21
CA GLY A 26 0.90 -1.95 0.90
C GLY A 26 0.55 -1.68 -0.57
N PRO A 27 0.80 -0.48 -1.11
CA PRO A 27 0.56 -0.17 -2.52
C PRO A 27 1.57 -0.78 -3.50
N ALA A 28 2.64 -1.39 -2.99
CA ALA A 28 3.79 -1.81 -3.80
C ALA A 28 3.48 -2.85 -4.88
N PRO A 29 2.61 -3.87 -4.67
CA PRO A 29 2.25 -4.80 -5.74
C PRO A 29 1.69 -4.08 -6.98
N VAL A 30 0.77 -3.14 -6.77
CA VAL A 30 0.18 -2.33 -7.84
C VAL A 30 1.25 -1.49 -8.53
N LEU A 31 2.05 -0.74 -7.77
CA LEU A 31 3.05 0.14 -8.38
C LEU A 31 4.16 -0.63 -9.12
N LYS A 32 4.50 -1.84 -8.69
CA LYS A 32 5.46 -2.70 -9.40
C LYS A 32 4.90 -3.20 -10.73
N GLU A 33 3.64 -3.61 -10.75
CA GLU A 33 2.99 -4.01 -12.00
C GLU A 33 2.83 -2.82 -12.96
N LEU A 34 2.46 -1.65 -12.44
CA LEU A 34 2.39 -0.42 -13.24
C LEU A 34 3.75 0.03 -13.75
N ALA A 35 4.81 -0.08 -12.95
CA ALA A 35 6.18 0.18 -13.39
C ALA A 35 6.56 -0.71 -14.57
N LYS A 36 6.29 -2.01 -14.48
CA LYS A 36 6.52 -2.96 -15.58
C LYS A 36 5.73 -2.58 -16.84
N ASN A 37 4.44 -2.31 -16.70
CA ASN A 37 3.59 -1.96 -17.85
C ASN A 37 4.00 -0.61 -18.49
N PHE A 38 4.48 0.34 -17.69
CA PHE A 38 4.98 1.62 -18.19
C PHE A 38 6.29 1.43 -18.96
N GLU A 39 7.21 0.62 -18.44
CA GLU A 39 8.46 0.26 -19.11
C GLU A 39 8.19 -0.46 -20.44
N GLU A 40 7.30 -1.45 -20.46
CA GLU A 40 6.89 -2.15 -21.69
C GLU A 40 6.31 -1.21 -22.76
N LYS A 41 5.66 -0.11 -22.35
CA LYS A 41 5.02 0.86 -23.26
C LYS A 41 5.96 1.96 -23.76
N THR A 42 6.91 2.37 -22.93
CA THR A 42 7.67 3.62 -23.15
C THR A 42 9.17 3.38 -23.31
N GLY A 43 9.67 2.22 -22.88
CA GLY A 43 11.10 1.96 -22.72
C GLY A 43 11.72 2.61 -21.48
N GLU A 44 10.95 3.36 -20.68
CA GLU A 44 11.44 4.03 -19.48
C GLU A 44 11.42 3.09 -18.27
N LYS A 45 12.60 2.82 -17.71
CA LYS A 45 12.74 1.91 -16.56
C LYS A 45 12.32 2.59 -15.26
N VAL A 46 11.39 1.95 -14.54
CA VAL A 46 10.90 2.41 -13.23
C VAL A 46 11.22 1.37 -12.16
N VAL A 47 12.05 1.74 -11.18
CA VAL A 47 12.49 0.84 -10.11
C VAL A 47 11.74 1.15 -8.82
N VAL A 48 10.87 0.22 -8.39
CA VAL A 48 10.08 0.36 -7.15
C VAL A 48 10.72 -0.38 -5.99
N THR A 49 11.34 0.37 -5.07
CA THR A 49 11.87 -0.14 -3.80
C THR A 49 10.83 0.02 -2.70
N ALA A 50 10.34 -1.11 -2.16
CA ALA A 50 9.27 -1.09 -1.17
C ALA A 50 9.58 -1.94 0.06
N GLY A 51 9.14 -1.47 1.23
CA GLY A 51 9.32 -2.18 2.50
C GLY A 51 9.20 -1.27 3.71
N PRO A 52 9.69 -1.70 4.89
CA PRO A 52 9.75 -0.85 6.07
C PRO A 52 10.55 0.42 5.79
N THR A 53 10.02 1.59 6.19
CA THR A 53 10.61 2.91 5.93
C THR A 53 12.09 3.00 6.30
N SER A 54 12.48 2.40 7.44
CA SER A 54 13.87 2.40 7.91
C SER A 54 14.86 1.72 6.95
N LYS A 55 14.39 0.84 6.06
CA LYS A 55 15.24 0.12 5.10
C LYS A 55 15.59 0.94 3.86
N TRP A 56 14.80 1.96 3.51
CA TRP A 56 14.98 2.70 2.26
C TRP A 56 15.09 4.21 2.42
N MET A 57 14.63 4.80 3.54
CA MET A 57 14.58 6.27 3.73
C MET A 57 15.93 6.96 3.53
N LYS A 58 17.04 6.37 4.02
CA LYS A 58 18.38 6.94 3.83
C LYS A 58 18.79 7.04 2.36
N LYS A 59 18.38 6.07 1.53
CA LYS A 59 18.65 6.07 0.09
C LYS A 59 17.72 7.03 -0.63
N ALA A 60 16.43 6.98 -0.32
CA ALA A 60 15.42 7.86 -0.90
C ALA A 60 15.73 9.36 -0.71
N LYS A 61 16.25 9.76 0.46
CA LYS A 61 16.72 11.13 0.70
C LYS A 61 17.81 11.61 -0.27
N LYS A 62 18.53 10.71 -0.93
CA LYS A 62 19.62 11.02 -1.86
C LYS A 62 19.18 10.97 -3.31
N ASP A 63 18.34 9.99 -3.67
CA ASP A 63 18.13 9.65 -5.07
C ASP A 63 16.69 9.41 -5.50
N ALA A 64 15.71 9.49 -4.59
CA ALA A 64 14.31 9.27 -4.96
C ALA A 64 13.86 10.29 -6.00
N ASP A 65 13.19 9.80 -7.03
CA ASP A 65 12.41 10.62 -7.96
C ASP A 65 10.96 10.70 -7.50
N ILE A 66 10.45 9.63 -6.88
CA ILE A 66 9.07 9.53 -6.41
C ILE A 66 9.02 8.86 -5.04
N ILE A 67 8.19 9.40 -4.16
CA ILE A 67 7.77 8.75 -2.91
C ILE A 67 6.28 8.39 -3.01
N PHE A 68 5.89 7.21 -2.52
CA PHE A 68 4.49 6.84 -2.34
C PHE A 68 4.21 6.43 -0.89
N SER A 69 2.98 6.69 -0.43
CA SER A 69 2.52 6.40 0.92
C SER A 69 1.41 5.36 0.93
N GLY A 70 1.25 4.72 2.08
CA GLY A 70 0.11 3.86 2.35
C GLY A 70 -1.06 4.60 2.99
N ASN A 71 -0.93 5.86 3.38
CA ASN A 71 -1.98 6.73 3.95
C ASN A 71 -1.44 8.14 4.16
N THR A 72 -2.35 9.10 4.29
CA THR A 72 -2.05 10.53 4.49
C THR A 72 -1.10 10.79 5.65
N SER A 73 -1.36 10.23 6.83
CA SER A 73 -0.44 10.39 7.98
C SER A 73 0.99 9.89 7.70
N MET A 74 1.16 8.87 6.86
CA MET A 74 2.50 8.43 6.43
C MET A 74 3.11 9.40 5.42
N MET A 75 2.34 9.92 4.47
CA MET A 75 2.81 10.96 3.55
C MET A 75 3.22 12.22 4.31
N ASP A 76 2.43 12.68 5.28
CA ASP A 76 2.77 13.80 6.16
C ASP A 76 4.10 13.55 6.90
N GLY A 77 4.31 12.31 7.35
CA GLY A 77 5.57 11.88 7.94
C GLY A 77 6.74 11.96 6.95
N PHE A 78 6.54 11.62 5.68
CA PHE A 78 7.55 11.74 4.63
C PHE A 78 7.85 13.19 4.28
N ILE A 79 6.84 14.04 4.16
CA ILE A 79 6.99 15.49 3.95
C ILE A 79 7.86 16.09 5.07
N LYS A 80 7.54 15.80 6.33
CA LYS A 80 8.34 16.24 7.49
C LYS A 80 9.77 15.70 7.48
N ALA A 81 9.96 14.47 7.02
CA ALA A 81 11.28 13.83 6.98
C ALA A 81 12.15 14.29 5.79
N MET A 82 11.54 14.86 4.75
CA MET A 82 12.15 15.24 3.47
C MET A 82 11.68 16.64 3.00
N PRO A 83 11.75 17.69 3.84
CA PRO A 83 11.08 18.97 3.59
C PRO A 83 11.59 19.73 2.37
N GLU A 84 12.86 19.53 1.99
CA GLU A 84 13.43 20.14 0.78
C GLU A 84 13.16 19.34 -0.49
N GLN A 85 12.73 18.08 -0.35
CA GLN A 85 12.49 17.19 -1.48
C GLN A 85 11.01 17.05 -1.80
N ILE A 86 10.10 17.21 -0.84
CA ILE A 86 8.67 16.95 -1.03
C ILE A 86 7.88 18.20 -0.67
N LYS A 87 7.08 18.70 -1.62
CA LYS A 87 6.11 19.77 -1.37
C LYS A 87 4.71 19.19 -1.22
N ILE A 88 3.94 19.76 -0.30
CA ILE A 88 2.56 19.32 -0.05
C ILE A 88 1.66 19.50 -1.27
N ASP A 89 1.87 20.57 -2.05
CA ASP A 89 1.08 20.89 -3.23
C ASP A 89 1.25 19.89 -4.39
N ASP A 90 2.33 19.10 -4.37
CA ASP A 90 2.64 18.09 -5.39
C ASP A 90 2.04 16.70 -5.05
N VAL A 91 1.45 16.54 -3.86
CA VAL A 91 0.88 15.26 -3.40
C VAL A 91 -0.38 14.93 -4.19
N GLN A 92 -0.41 13.73 -4.77
CA GLN A 92 -1.56 13.21 -5.50
C GLN A 92 -2.15 12.00 -4.80
N VAL A 93 -3.47 12.05 -4.57
CA VAL A 93 -4.23 10.92 -4.06
C VAL A 93 -4.47 9.93 -5.19
N LEU A 94 -4.01 8.69 -5.02
CA LEU A 94 -4.18 7.62 -6.00
C LEU A 94 -5.55 6.96 -5.82
N ASN A 95 -5.63 6.03 -4.87
CA ASN A 95 -6.74 5.12 -4.69
C ASN A 95 -6.95 4.79 -3.21
N ALA A 96 -8.18 4.44 -2.84
CA ALA A 96 -8.52 4.11 -1.46
C ALA A 96 -8.71 2.60 -1.25
N ARG A 97 -8.69 2.15 0.00
CA ARG A 97 -9.11 0.80 0.37
C ARG A 97 -9.91 0.84 1.66
N GLY A 98 -10.85 -0.08 1.80
CA GLY A 98 -11.66 -0.24 3.00
C GLY A 98 -11.00 -1.15 4.02
N SER A 99 -11.24 -0.88 5.30
CA SER A 99 -10.91 -1.79 6.38
C SER A 99 -11.87 -2.98 6.44
N GLY A 100 -11.45 -4.01 7.15
CA GLY A 100 -12.25 -5.20 7.42
C GLY A 100 -11.46 -6.14 8.31
N MET A 101 -11.80 -7.41 8.26
CA MET A 101 -11.10 -8.46 8.99
C MET A 101 -10.87 -9.68 8.13
N ILE A 102 -9.68 -10.25 8.27
CA ILE A 102 -9.38 -11.60 7.79
C ILE A 102 -9.80 -12.58 8.88
N VAL A 103 -10.54 -13.61 8.49
CA VAL A 103 -10.90 -14.76 9.33
C VAL A 103 -10.46 -16.05 8.67
N ARG A 104 -10.38 -17.14 9.44
CA ARG A 104 -10.10 -18.48 8.91
C ARG A 104 -11.22 -18.96 7.99
N ALA A 105 -10.92 -19.85 7.05
CA ALA A 105 -11.92 -20.36 6.10
C ALA A 105 -13.09 -21.09 6.79
N ASP A 106 -12.80 -21.86 7.84
CA ASP A 106 -13.80 -22.54 8.67
C ASP A 106 -14.57 -21.57 9.58
N ASN A 107 -13.95 -20.46 9.98
CA ASN A 107 -14.55 -19.36 10.75
C ASN A 107 -15.34 -19.88 11.99
N PRO A 108 -14.68 -20.52 12.96
CA PRO A 108 -15.35 -21.22 14.07
C PRO A 108 -16.17 -20.30 14.97
N LYS A 109 -15.85 -19.00 15.00
CA LYS A 109 -16.60 -17.98 15.75
C LYS A 109 -17.77 -17.37 14.97
N ASN A 110 -18.01 -17.83 13.73
CA ASN A 110 -19.07 -17.35 12.85
C ASN A 110 -19.09 -15.82 12.71
N ILE A 111 -17.90 -15.21 12.57
CA ILE A 111 -17.74 -13.76 12.42
C ILE A 111 -18.27 -13.39 11.03
N LYS A 112 -19.15 -12.40 10.95
CA LYS A 112 -19.74 -11.90 9.70
C LYS A 112 -19.66 -10.39 9.54
N LYS A 113 -19.43 -9.67 10.64
CA LYS A 113 -19.35 -8.21 10.70
C LYS A 113 -18.47 -7.76 11.86
N PHE A 114 -18.22 -6.45 11.94
CA PHE A 114 -17.34 -5.88 12.97
C PHE A 114 -17.85 -6.12 14.39
N GLU A 115 -19.16 -6.02 14.64
CA GLU A 115 -19.72 -6.20 15.99
C GLU A 115 -19.51 -7.61 16.53
N ASP A 116 -19.29 -8.61 15.67
CA ASP A 116 -18.96 -9.96 16.13
C ASP A 116 -17.60 -10.02 16.82
N LEU A 117 -16.67 -9.09 16.49
CA LEU A 117 -15.38 -8.95 17.17
C LEU A 117 -15.50 -8.44 18.61
N LEU A 118 -16.68 -7.94 18.99
CA LEU A 118 -16.96 -7.38 20.32
C LEU A 118 -17.56 -8.42 21.29
N LYS A 119 -17.83 -9.64 20.82
CA LYS A 119 -18.33 -10.74 21.64
C LYS A 119 -17.22 -11.32 22.50
N ASP A 120 -17.56 -11.77 23.71
CA ASP A 120 -16.58 -12.37 24.60
C ASP A 120 -15.94 -13.62 24.00
N GLY A 121 -14.65 -13.80 24.26
CA GLY A 121 -13.90 -14.97 23.81
C GLY A 121 -13.55 -14.99 22.32
N VAL A 122 -13.58 -13.84 21.64
CA VAL A 122 -13.01 -13.65 20.30
C VAL A 122 -11.59 -13.13 20.44
N ASN A 123 -10.63 -13.81 19.82
CA ASN A 123 -9.22 -13.42 19.84
C ASN A 123 -8.90 -12.59 18.59
N VAL A 124 -8.66 -11.30 18.79
CA VAL A 124 -8.39 -10.34 17.72
C VAL A 124 -6.91 -9.98 17.66
N MET A 125 -6.37 -9.90 16.45
CA MET A 125 -5.10 -9.26 16.16
C MET A 125 -5.32 -7.93 15.43
N VAL A 126 -4.54 -6.93 15.80
CA VAL A 126 -4.52 -5.61 15.15
C VAL A 126 -3.11 -5.27 14.69
N VAL A 127 -2.99 -4.31 13.77
CA VAL A 127 -1.71 -3.79 13.29
C VAL A 127 -1.49 -2.38 13.79
N ASP A 128 -0.40 -2.17 14.53
CA ASP A 128 0.03 -0.87 15.05
C ASP A 128 1.25 -0.36 14.28
N GLY A 129 1.01 0.00 13.01
CA GLY A 129 2.05 0.45 12.09
C GLY A 129 1.61 0.37 10.64
N ALA A 130 2.51 0.67 9.71
CA ALA A 130 2.28 0.54 8.25
C ALA A 130 0.96 1.18 7.76
N GLY A 131 0.63 2.37 8.30
CA GLY A 131 -0.60 3.09 7.96
C GLY A 131 -1.87 2.51 8.59
N GLN A 132 -1.75 1.73 9.68
CA GLN A 132 -2.86 1.16 10.45
C GLN A 132 -2.89 1.60 11.92
N VAL A 133 -1.96 2.46 12.35
CA VAL A 133 -2.00 3.11 13.67
C VAL A 133 -3.39 3.74 13.86
N GLY A 134 -4.02 3.45 15.00
CA GLY A 134 -5.38 3.90 15.34
C GLY A 134 -6.53 3.18 14.63
N LEU A 135 -6.27 2.29 13.66
CA LEU A 135 -7.34 1.75 12.81
C LEU A 135 -8.45 1.03 13.59
N TYR A 136 -8.09 0.16 14.53
CA TYR A 136 -9.09 -0.59 15.30
C TYR A 136 -9.93 0.34 16.19
N GLU A 137 -9.34 1.43 16.67
CA GLU A 137 -10.00 2.45 17.48
C GLU A 137 -10.95 3.28 16.62
N ASP A 138 -10.47 3.77 15.47
CA ASP A 138 -11.28 4.47 14.47
C ASP A 138 -12.50 3.64 14.07
N MET A 139 -12.31 2.33 13.86
CA MET A 139 -13.39 1.40 13.53
C MET A 139 -14.38 1.22 14.69
N ALA A 140 -13.88 1.04 15.92
CA ALA A 140 -14.72 0.81 17.10
C ALA A 140 -15.56 2.05 17.47
N LEU A 141 -14.95 3.23 17.40
CA LEU A 141 -15.53 4.50 17.82
C LEU A 141 -16.23 5.27 16.70
N LYS A 142 -16.31 4.71 15.48
CA LYS A 142 -16.91 5.39 14.32
C LYS A 142 -18.33 5.94 14.55
N THR A 143 -19.09 5.31 15.45
CA THR A 143 -20.46 5.74 15.81
C THR A 143 -20.55 6.46 17.16
N GLY A 144 -19.43 6.78 17.79
CA GLY A 144 -19.38 7.44 19.11
C GLY A 144 -19.67 6.52 20.31
N LYS A 145 -19.86 5.20 20.11
CA LYS A 145 -20.12 4.23 21.18
C LYS A 145 -18.82 3.77 21.84
N VAL A 146 -18.52 4.33 23.00
CA VAL A 146 -17.26 4.05 23.75
C VAL A 146 -17.15 2.58 24.16
N GLU A 147 -18.29 1.94 24.49
CA GLU A 147 -18.34 0.55 24.93
C GLU A 147 -17.81 -0.43 23.87
N ASN A 148 -17.85 -0.05 22.57
CA ASN A 148 -17.26 -0.85 21.51
C ASN A 148 -15.75 -0.95 21.66
N LEU A 149 -15.07 0.15 22.00
CA LEU A 149 -13.63 0.14 22.18
C LEU A 149 -13.25 -0.66 23.43
N GLU A 150 -14.00 -0.52 24.52
CA GLU A 150 -13.78 -1.29 25.75
C GLU A 150 -13.86 -2.80 25.48
N LYS A 151 -14.91 -3.25 24.77
CA LYS A 151 -15.09 -4.65 24.39
C LYS A 151 -14.00 -5.13 23.44
N LEU A 152 -13.70 -4.36 22.40
CA LEU A 152 -12.65 -4.72 21.45
C LEU A 152 -11.29 -4.85 22.14
N ARG A 153 -10.92 -3.92 23.03
CA ARG A 153 -9.64 -3.97 23.77
C ARG A 153 -9.48 -5.25 24.59
N LYS A 154 -10.54 -5.76 25.22
CA LYS A 154 -10.52 -7.05 25.94
C LYS A 154 -10.24 -8.24 25.02
N ASN A 155 -10.64 -8.13 23.76
CA ASN A 155 -10.51 -9.16 22.74
C ASN A 155 -9.19 -9.10 21.95
N ILE A 156 -8.49 -7.95 21.94
CA ILE A 156 -7.18 -7.85 21.28
C ILE A 156 -6.14 -8.65 22.06
N LYS A 157 -5.56 -9.66 21.41
CA LYS A 157 -4.48 -10.51 21.98
C LYS A 157 -3.11 -10.19 21.41
N VAL A 158 -3.06 -9.58 20.21
CA VAL A 158 -1.81 -9.29 19.52
C VAL A 158 -1.84 -7.91 18.87
N TYR A 159 -0.77 -7.14 19.10
CA TYR A 159 -0.45 -5.89 18.40
C TYR A 159 0.76 -6.12 17.49
N ALA A 160 0.51 -6.33 16.19
CA ALA A 160 1.57 -6.55 15.23
C ALA A 160 2.20 -5.21 14.79
N LYS A 161 3.54 -5.14 14.73
CA LYS A 161 4.28 -3.89 14.41
C LYS A 161 4.06 -3.37 12.98
N ASN A 162 3.65 -4.23 12.05
CA ASN A 162 3.35 -3.90 10.66
C ASN A 162 2.60 -5.07 10.01
N SER A 163 2.09 -4.86 8.79
CA SER A 163 1.31 -5.88 8.07
C SER A 163 2.09 -7.17 7.79
N LYS A 164 3.40 -7.10 7.50
CA LYS A 164 4.22 -8.30 7.27
C LYS A 164 4.29 -9.16 8.52
N ALA A 165 4.57 -8.53 9.67
CA ALA A 165 4.57 -9.22 10.96
C ALA A 165 3.18 -9.80 11.30
N ALA A 166 2.10 -9.09 10.98
CA ALA A 166 0.75 -9.58 11.18
C ALA A 166 0.44 -10.81 10.30
N VAL A 167 0.88 -10.82 9.04
CA VAL A 167 0.74 -11.99 8.15
C VAL A 167 1.53 -13.19 8.66
N ASP A 168 2.76 -12.97 9.11
CA ASP A 168 3.60 -14.04 9.64
C ASP A 168 2.98 -14.64 10.91
N GLU A 169 2.54 -13.80 11.85
CA GLU A 169 1.83 -14.22 13.06
C GLU A 169 0.53 -14.95 12.71
N TRP A 170 -0.27 -14.42 11.77
CA TRP A 170 -1.51 -15.05 11.32
C TRP A 170 -1.29 -16.46 10.78
N LYS A 171 -0.18 -16.71 10.07
CA LYS A 171 0.13 -18.04 9.52
C LYS A 171 0.54 -19.02 10.62
N ASN A 172 1.28 -18.56 11.62
CA ASN A 172 1.88 -19.41 12.65
C ASN A 172 1.02 -19.58 13.90
N ASN A 173 0.08 -18.68 14.16
CA ASN A 173 -0.77 -18.68 15.35
C ASN A 173 -2.24 -18.89 14.99
N LYS A 174 -2.72 -20.12 15.15
CA LYS A 174 -4.12 -20.50 14.86
C LYS A 174 -5.12 -20.09 15.95
N ASN A 175 -4.65 -19.58 17.10
CA ASN A 175 -5.52 -19.14 18.20
C ASN A 175 -6.16 -17.76 17.97
N ILE A 176 -5.76 -17.06 16.90
CA ILE A 176 -6.33 -15.77 16.50
C ILE A 176 -7.53 -16.04 15.58
N ASP A 177 -8.69 -15.54 15.98
CA ASP A 177 -9.97 -15.69 15.26
C ASP A 177 -10.10 -14.67 14.12
N ALA A 178 -9.61 -13.45 14.34
CA ALA A 178 -9.71 -12.36 13.37
C ALA A 178 -8.49 -11.43 13.36
N LEU A 179 -8.08 -10.99 12.18
CA LEU A 179 -7.07 -9.95 11.96
C LEU A 179 -7.74 -8.71 11.33
N ILE A 180 -7.78 -7.59 12.06
CA ILE A 180 -8.22 -6.30 11.51
C ILE A 180 -7.13 -5.77 10.56
N ILE A 181 -7.46 -5.62 9.28
CA ILE A 181 -6.51 -5.21 8.22
C ILE A 181 -7.23 -4.69 6.96
N TRP A 182 -6.46 -4.32 5.93
CA TRP A 182 -6.95 -3.90 4.62
C TRP A 182 -7.23 -5.07 3.68
N THR A 183 -8.19 -4.88 2.76
CA THR A 183 -8.69 -5.89 1.80
C THR A 183 -7.58 -6.60 1.00
N HIS A 184 -6.59 -5.86 0.51
CA HIS A 184 -5.52 -6.40 -0.34
C HIS A 184 -4.62 -7.44 0.36
N TRP A 185 -4.59 -7.48 1.70
CA TRP A 185 -3.73 -8.42 2.44
C TRP A 185 -4.25 -9.87 2.43
N ILE A 186 -5.48 -10.12 1.96
CA ILE A 186 -6.01 -11.49 1.86
C ILE A 186 -5.15 -12.38 0.96
N LYS A 187 -4.59 -11.84 -0.12
CA LYS A 187 -3.68 -12.58 -1.02
C LYS A 187 -2.43 -13.07 -0.31
N ALA A 188 -1.90 -12.28 0.63
CA ALA A 188 -0.66 -12.61 1.34
C ALA A 188 -0.86 -13.73 2.38
N VAL A 189 -2.07 -13.87 2.92
CA VAL A 189 -2.42 -14.97 3.85
C VAL A 189 -2.97 -16.20 3.13
N GLY A 190 -3.41 -16.06 1.88
CA GLY A 190 -3.95 -17.13 1.04
C GLY A 190 -5.48 -17.20 1.09
N GLU A 191 -6.12 -16.98 -0.06
CA GLU A 191 -7.59 -16.91 -0.20
C GLU A 191 -8.31 -18.26 -0.04
N LYS A 192 -7.61 -19.38 -0.20
CA LYS A 192 -8.19 -20.72 0.00
C LYS A 192 -8.44 -21.04 1.48
N GLU A 193 -7.55 -20.57 2.34
CA GLU A 193 -7.55 -20.89 3.78
C GLU A 193 -8.17 -19.78 4.64
N ASN A 194 -8.52 -18.65 4.03
CA ASN A 194 -8.97 -17.46 4.75
C ASN A 194 -10.05 -16.72 3.97
N LYS A 195 -10.85 -15.94 4.68
CA LYS A 195 -11.90 -15.08 4.11
C LYS A 195 -11.67 -13.65 4.55
N PHE A 196 -11.91 -12.70 3.66
CA PHE A 196 -11.97 -11.29 4.02
C PHE A 196 -13.42 -10.88 4.23
N ILE A 197 -13.71 -10.34 5.40
CA ILE A 197 -15.00 -9.76 5.74
C ILE A 197 -14.83 -8.24 5.72
N LYS A 198 -15.51 -7.59 4.77
CA LYS A 198 -15.52 -6.14 4.67
C LYS A 198 -16.29 -5.56 5.87
N ALA A 199 -15.73 -4.54 6.51
CA ALA A 199 -16.47 -3.81 7.54
C ALA A 199 -17.69 -3.11 6.93
N ASP A 200 -18.80 -3.07 7.66
CA ASP A 200 -20.01 -2.38 7.22
C ASP A 200 -19.93 -0.86 7.43
N LYS A 201 -21.00 -0.14 7.08
CA LYS A 201 -21.05 1.33 7.17
C LYS A 201 -20.76 1.88 8.57
N ASN A 202 -21.04 1.12 9.63
CA ASN A 202 -20.86 1.54 11.02
C ASN A 202 -19.44 1.37 11.53
N ALA A 203 -18.58 0.63 10.83
CA ALA A 203 -17.20 0.38 11.25
C ALA A 203 -16.14 0.62 10.16
N ILE A 204 -16.52 0.69 8.88
CA ILE A 204 -15.54 0.79 7.78
C ILE A 204 -14.77 2.10 7.82
N ILE A 205 -13.45 2.00 7.75
CA ILE A 205 -12.55 3.14 7.60
C ILE A 205 -11.87 3.02 6.25
N TYR A 206 -11.72 4.15 5.57
CA TYR A 206 -11.01 4.25 4.31
C TYR A 206 -9.71 5.00 4.53
N ARG A 207 -8.64 4.52 3.91
CA ARG A 207 -7.37 5.26 3.80
C ARG A 207 -6.89 5.19 2.35
N ALA A 208 -6.20 6.23 1.89
CA ALA A 208 -5.73 6.31 0.51
C ALA A 208 -4.25 5.93 0.38
N ALA A 209 -3.82 5.47 -0.80
CA ALA A 209 -2.44 5.57 -1.22
C ALA A 209 -2.23 6.94 -1.87
N GLU A 210 -1.06 7.52 -1.67
CA GLU A 210 -0.68 8.78 -2.27
C GLU A 210 0.69 8.64 -2.93
N ILE A 211 0.97 9.53 -3.87
CA ILE A 211 2.23 9.59 -4.60
C ILE A 211 2.66 11.05 -4.71
N VAL A 212 3.96 11.29 -4.67
CA VAL A 212 4.52 12.63 -4.78
C VAL A 212 5.87 12.57 -5.49
N PRO A 213 6.13 13.42 -6.50
CA PRO A 213 7.47 13.57 -7.05
C PRO A 213 8.37 14.28 -6.04
N THR A 214 9.66 13.99 -6.05
CA THR A 214 10.64 14.77 -5.31
C THR A 214 11.12 15.98 -6.11
N ALA A 215 11.85 16.91 -5.48
CA ALA A 215 12.50 18.02 -6.16
C ALA A 215 13.48 17.55 -7.26
N LYS A 216 14.08 16.36 -7.10
CA LYS A 216 14.84 15.69 -8.16
C LYS A 216 13.91 15.19 -9.27
N GLY A 217 12.85 14.46 -8.90
CA GLY A 217 11.91 13.88 -9.85
C GLY A 217 11.19 14.91 -10.72
N LEU A 218 10.90 16.09 -10.18
CA LEU A 218 10.30 17.21 -10.93
C LEU A 218 11.15 17.71 -12.10
N LYS A 219 12.46 17.42 -12.11
CA LYS A 219 13.36 17.77 -13.23
C LYS A 219 13.33 16.75 -14.37
N ASN A 220 12.59 15.65 -14.20
CA ASN A 220 12.46 14.58 -15.18
C ASN A 220 11.00 14.49 -15.64
N GLU A 221 10.71 14.89 -16.88
CA GLU A 221 9.35 14.85 -17.43
C GLU A 221 8.72 13.44 -17.40
N LYS A 222 9.54 12.38 -17.47
CA LYS A 222 9.10 10.99 -17.39
C LYS A 222 8.52 10.61 -16.03
N VAL A 223 8.90 11.32 -14.96
CA VAL A 223 8.28 11.16 -13.64
C VAL A 223 6.82 11.60 -13.67
N ALA A 224 6.52 12.74 -14.30
CA ALA A 224 5.15 13.22 -14.43
C ALA A 224 4.32 12.28 -15.32
N GLU A 225 4.91 11.77 -16.41
CA GLU A 225 4.27 10.75 -17.27
C GLU A 225 3.93 9.48 -16.49
N PHE A 226 4.85 8.95 -15.68
CA PHE A 226 4.61 7.76 -14.87
C PHE A 226 3.51 8.02 -13.81
N ILE A 227 3.56 9.14 -13.08
CA ILE A 227 2.52 9.48 -12.09
C ILE A 227 1.15 9.58 -12.77
N LYS A 228 1.05 10.19 -13.95
CA LYS A 228 -0.18 10.23 -14.74
C LYS A 228 -0.62 8.83 -15.18
N PHE A 229 0.33 7.99 -15.59
CA PHE A 229 0.06 6.60 -15.98
C PHE A 229 -0.53 5.78 -14.82
N THR A 230 -0.03 5.93 -13.59
CA THR A 230 -0.56 5.21 -12.42
C THR A 230 -2.03 5.52 -12.10
N GLN A 231 -2.57 6.58 -12.72
CA GLN A 231 -3.94 7.06 -12.55
C GLN A 231 -4.82 6.81 -13.79
N SER A 232 -4.26 6.24 -14.85
CA SER A 232 -4.96 5.93 -16.11
C SER A 232 -6.06 4.88 -15.93
N LYS A 233 -6.98 4.81 -16.90
CA LYS A 233 -8.06 3.80 -16.92
C LYS A 233 -7.54 2.36 -16.87
N GLU A 234 -6.40 2.10 -17.49
CA GLU A 234 -5.75 0.78 -17.43
C GLU A 234 -5.14 0.51 -16.06
N ALA A 235 -4.50 1.51 -15.44
CA ALA A 235 -4.00 1.36 -14.08
C ALA A 235 -5.12 1.08 -13.08
N GLN A 236 -6.29 1.69 -13.25
CA GLN A 236 -7.46 1.45 -12.40
C GLN A 236 -7.92 -0.03 -12.42
N LYS A 237 -7.68 -0.78 -13.49
CA LYS A 237 -7.98 -2.22 -13.53
C LYS A 237 -7.08 -3.00 -12.56
N ILE A 238 -5.79 -2.67 -12.52
CA ILE A 238 -4.79 -3.29 -11.65
C ILE A 238 -5.09 -2.94 -10.18
N TRP A 239 -5.41 -1.67 -9.90
CA TRP A 239 -5.86 -1.26 -8.57
C TRP A 239 -7.05 -2.10 -8.08
N LYS A 240 -8.09 -2.30 -8.92
CA LYS A 240 -9.24 -3.14 -8.57
C LYS A 240 -8.85 -4.60 -8.32
N GLN A 241 -8.00 -5.17 -9.17
CA GLN A 241 -7.52 -6.55 -9.04
C GLN A 241 -6.74 -6.76 -7.73
N GLU A 242 -6.04 -5.74 -7.26
CA GLU A 242 -5.35 -5.74 -5.97
C GLU A 242 -6.25 -5.32 -4.80
N GLY A 243 -7.56 -5.22 -4.98
CA GLY A 243 -8.51 -4.96 -3.88
C GLY A 243 -8.60 -3.51 -3.45
N TRP A 244 -8.18 -2.57 -4.29
CA TRP A 244 -8.35 -1.14 -4.08
C TRP A 244 -9.62 -0.62 -4.76
N ILE A 245 -10.15 0.46 -4.20
CA ILE A 245 -11.25 1.22 -4.77
C ILE A 245 -10.64 2.12 -5.85
N ALA A 246 -10.86 1.71 -7.09
CA ALA A 246 -10.53 2.52 -8.25
C ALA A 246 -11.31 3.83 -8.27
N LYS A 247 -10.67 4.88 -8.79
CA LYS A 247 -11.32 6.13 -9.14
C LYS A 247 -11.89 6.08 -10.56
#